data_AF-A4S4L9-F1
#
_entry.id   AF-A4S4L9-F1
#
_cell.length_a   1.000
_cell.length_b   1.000
_cell.length_c   1.000
_cell.angle_alpha   90.00
_cell.angle_beta   90.00
_cell.angle_gamma   90.00
#
_symmetry.space_group_name_H-M   'P 1'
#
loop_
_entity.id
_entity.type
_entity.pdbx_description
1 polymer ?
#
loop_
_entity_poly.entity_id
_entity_poly.type
_entity_poly.pdbx_seq_one_letter_code
_entity_poly.pdbx_strand_id
1 'polypeptide(L)'
;MPSPDPRGRADERSKRSKRDASTSSSSSRSRSRSRDAADGDQTHRFKQFLKKRHERLESVRRAAERAEREALDAGEALIGPPPPPESFEVDRDAINHGKHLLAGEGEAMGRFAAAGERIPRRGEIGLKTDQIERFENLGYVMSGSRHSRMNAVRMRKEAQVYSAEEKAALAALSKEERAAKERRVLDDMRALVQAQLESRERHD
;
A
#
# COMPACT_ATOMS: atom_id res chain seq x y z
N MET A 1 -16.08 -54.47 36.92
CA MET A 1 -14.88 -54.62 37.77
C MET A 1 -13.95 -53.44 37.52
N PRO A 2 -13.87 -52.45 38.42
CA PRO A 2 -12.80 -51.46 38.42
C PRO A 2 -11.60 -51.95 39.26
N SER A 3 -10.38 -51.70 38.79
CA SER A 3 -9.14 -52.06 39.50
C SER A 3 -8.21 -50.84 39.61
N PRO A 4 -7.98 -50.29 40.81
CA PRO A 4 -6.94 -49.30 41.09
C PRO A 4 -5.69 -49.93 41.72
N ASP A 5 -4.48 -49.41 41.44
CA ASP A 5 -3.37 -49.28 42.41
C ASP A 5 -2.14 -48.51 41.84
N PRO A 6 -1.13 -48.08 42.64
CA PRO A 6 -0.54 -46.75 42.42
C PRO A 6 0.99 -46.58 42.71
N ARG A 7 1.46 -45.30 42.69
CA ARG A 7 2.62 -44.71 43.42
C ARG A 7 4.06 -45.22 43.18
N GLY A 8 4.94 -44.27 42.84
CA GLY A 8 6.41 -44.29 43.06
C GLY A 8 7.11 -43.25 42.17
N ARG A 9 7.79 -42.16 42.59
CA ARG A 9 8.34 -41.62 43.88
C ARG A 9 9.85 -41.78 44.15
N ALA A 10 10.68 -41.06 43.38
CA ALA A 10 11.97 -40.44 43.73
C ALA A 10 12.30 -39.44 42.58
N ASP A 11 12.75 -38.19 42.71
CA ASP A 11 13.52 -37.41 43.72
C ASP A 11 15.06 -37.55 43.60
N GLU A 12 15.81 -36.54 44.08
CA GLU A 12 17.24 -36.22 43.83
C GLU A 12 17.56 -35.71 42.39
N ARG A 13 18.05 -34.50 42.05
CA ARG A 13 18.72 -33.34 42.71
C ARG A 13 20.26 -33.30 42.61
N SER A 14 20.84 -32.40 41.80
CA SER A 14 21.93 -31.48 42.23
C SER A 14 22.57 -30.57 41.13
N LYS A 15 22.90 -29.33 41.54
CA LYS A 15 24.20 -28.58 41.44
C LYS A 15 25.01 -28.55 40.10
N ARG A 16 25.80 -27.52 39.76
CA ARG A 16 25.98 -26.10 40.21
C ARG A 16 26.91 -25.35 39.21
N SER A 17 26.84 -24.02 39.18
CA SER A 17 27.61 -23.07 38.33
C SER A 17 29.14 -23.06 38.43
N LYS A 18 29.79 -22.69 37.30
CA LYS A 18 30.96 -21.77 37.06
C LYS A 18 31.14 -21.62 35.51
N ARG A 19 31.52 -20.50 34.86
CA ARG A 19 32.66 -19.53 35.01
C ARG A 19 34.03 -20.15 34.68
N ASP A 20 34.96 -19.62 33.86
CA ASP A 20 35.22 -18.25 33.31
C ASP A 20 36.07 -18.29 31.98
N ALA A 21 36.46 -17.11 31.44
CA ALA A 21 37.75 -16.79 30.76
C ALA A 21 38.12 -17.21 29.29
N SER A 22 37.73 -16.36 28.32
CA SER A 22 38.59 -15.48 27.45
C SER A 22 39.86 -15.92 26.62
N THR A 23 40.00 -15.29 25.42
CA THR A 23 41.20 -15.08 24.53
C THR A 23 41.71 -16.28 23.68
N SER A 24 42.36 -16.15 22.50
CA SER A 24 43.00 -15.02 21.74
C SER A 24 43.10 -15.34 20.20
N SER A 25 43.55 -14.52 19.19
CA SER A 25 43.95 -13.08 19.08
C SER A 25 44.12 -12.48 17.64
N SER A 26 44.92 -13.07 16.74
CA SER A 26 45.42 -12.59 15.41
C SER A 26 44.42 -11.78 14.52
N SER A 27 44.63 -10.52 14.10
CA SER A 27 45.60 -9.90 13.14
C SER A 27 45.20 -10.02 11.64
N SER A 28 45.30 -9.01 10.75
CA SER A 28 45.92 -7.67 10.82
C SER A 28 45.45 -6.63 9.77
N ARG A 29 45.37 -5.36 10.18
CA ARG A 29 45.73 -4.10 9.46
C ARG A 29 45.55 -3.99 7.92
N SER A 30 44.60 -3.16 7.46
CA SER A 30 44.72 -2.14 6.37
C SER A 30 43.33 -1.60 5.98
N ARG A 31 43.11 -0.39 5.46
CA ARG A 31 43.89 0.87 5.32
C ARG A 31 42.85 2.02 5.27
N SER A 32 43.16 3.20 5.79
CA SER A 32 42.36 4.40 5.52
C SER A 32 42.64 4.96 4.12
N ARG A 33 41.60 5.51 3.43
CA ARG A 33 41.70 6.52 2.35
C ARG A 33 40.33 6.99 1.84
N SER A 34 39.87 8.13 2.36
CA SER A 34 39.28 9.27 1.64
C SER A 34 38.42 9.01 0.38
N ARG A 35 37.09 9.27 0.46
CA ARG A 35 36.22 9.48 -0.73
C ARG A 35 35.17 10.60 -0.60
N ASP A 36 35.21 11.37 0.47
CA ASP A 36 34.21 12.39 0.85
C ASP A 36 34.11 13.61 -0.10
N ALA A 37 34.99 13.71 -1.09
CA ALA A 37 34.98 14.79 -2.08
C ALA A 37 34.06 14.53 -3.31
N ALA A 38 33.62 13.29 -3.54
CA ALA A 38 32.90 12.91 -4.78
C ALA A 38 31.36 12.99 -4.67
N ASP A 39 30.81 13.01 -3.46
CA ASP A 39 29.36 12.99 -3.22
C ASP A 39 28.70 14.39 -3.39
N GLY A 40 29.47 15.45 -3.14
CA GLY A 40 29.01 16.84 -3.25
C GLY A 40 28.51 17.23 -4.65
N ASP A 41 29.21 16.81 -5.72
CA ASP A 41 28.78 17.12 -7.09
C ASP A 41 27.53 16.33 -7.50
N GLN A 42 27.44 15.06 -7.13
CA GLN A 42 26.26 14.23 -7.43
C GLN A 42 25.02 14.75 -6.71
N THR A 43 25.13 15.05 -5.42
CA THR A 43 24.01 15.62 -4.64
C THR A 43 23.65 17.03 -5.09
N HIS A 44 24.59 17.85 -5.57
CA HIS A 44 24.31 19.15 -6.16
C HIS A 44 23.56 19.04 -7.50
N ARG A 45 24.01 18.16 -8.40
CA ARG A 45 23.36 17.91 -9.71
C ARG A 45 21.96 17.32 -9.55
N PHE A 46 21.76 16.43 -8.56
CA PHE A 46 20.44 15.93 -8.20
C PHE A 46 19.51 17.05 -7.68
N LYS A 47 20.00 17.97 -6.84
CA LYS A 47 19.24 19.15 -6.39
C LYS A 47 18.86 20.08 -7.56
N GLN A 48 19.73 20.28 -8.54
CA GLN A 48 19.40 21.04 -9.75
C GLN A 48 18.34 20.33 -10.62
N PHE A 49 18.44 19.01 -10.79
CA PHE A 49 17.43 18.22 -11.50
C PHE A 49 16.04 18.32 -10.83
N LEU A 50 15.98 18.24 -9.49
CA LEU A 50 14.73 18.42 -8.75
C LEU A 50 14.13 19.82 -8.93
N LYS A 51 14.94 20.89 -8.88
CA LYS A 51 14.48 22.26 -9.18
C LYS A 51 13.91 22.38 -10.59
N LYS A 52 14.63 21.91 -11.61
CA LYS A 52 14.19 21.97 -13.01
C LYS A 52 12.93 21.13 -13.26
N ARG A 53 12.74 20.01 -12.54
CA ARG A 53 11.49 19.24 -12.56
C ARG A 53 10.34 20.02 -11.92
N HIS A 54 10.58 20.70 -10.80
CA HIS A 54 9.58 21.53 -10.12
C HIS A 54 9.15 22.72 -11.00
N GLU A 55 10.09 23.43 -11.62
CA GLU A 55 9.80 24.52 -12.56
C GLU A 55 8.96 24.05 -13.75
N ARG A 56 9.27 22.87 -14.30
CA ARG A 56 8.46 22.27 -15.39
C ARG A 56 7.04 21.95 -14.93
N LEU A 57 6.86 21.37 -13.73
CA LEU A 57 5.53 21.08 -13.17
C LEU A 57 4.73 22.36 -12.91
N GLU A 58 5.35 23.39 -12.33
CA GLU A 58 4.75 24.72 -12.17
C GLU A 58 4.35 25.36 -13.51
N SER A 59 5.18 25.25 -14.55
CA SER A 59 4.84 25.78 -15.87
C SER A 59 3.66 25.05 -16.52
N VAL A 60 3.54 23.73 -16.34
CA VAL A 60 2.40 22.95 -16.85
C VAL A 60 1.14 23.28 -16.06
N ARG A 61 1.23 23.42 -14.73
CA ARG A 61 0.11 23.84 -13.88
C ARG A 61 -0.44 25.21 -14.28
N ARG A 62 0.44 26.20 -14.48
CA ARG A 62 0.06 27.55 -14.92
C ARG A 62 -0.45 27.60 -16.37
N ALA A 63 -0.08 26.64 -17.21
CA ALA A 63 -0.65 26.50 -18.55
C ALA A 63 -2.08 25.94 -18.49
N ALA A 64 -2.33 24.93 -17.64
CA ALA A 64 -3.67 24.40 -17.41
C ALA A 64 -4.61 25.45 -16.78
N GLU A 65 -4.14 26.15 -15.73
CA GLU A 65 -4.87 27.23 -15.05
C GLU A 65 -5.18 28.43 -15.98
N ARG A 66 -4.36 28.64 -17.02
CA ARG A 66 -4.66 29.61 -18.09
C ARG A 66 -5.71 29.09 -19.07
N ALA A 67 -5.59 27.85 -19.54
CA ALA A 67 -6.56 27.25 -20.47
C ALA A 67 -7.95 27.12 -19.83
N GLU A 68 -8.02 26.77 -18.54
CA GLU A 68 -9.24 26.79 -17.72
C GLU A 68 -9.85 28.20 -17.67
N ARG A 69 -9.02 29.23 -17.43
CA ARG A 69 -9.46 30.63 -17.41
C ARG A 69 -9.88 31.18 -18.78
N GLU A 70 -9.28 30.68 -19.85
CA GLU A 70 -9.62 31.04 -21.24
C GLU A 70 -10.95 30.38 -21.66
N ALA A 71 -11.20 29.13 -21.26
CA ALA A 71 -12.51 28.48 -21.41
C ALA A 71 -13.61 29.14 -20.56
N LEU A 72 -13.26 29.69 -19.39
CA LEU A 72 -14.18 30.49 -18.55
C LEU A 72 -14.57 31.82 -19.22
N ASP A 73 -13.63 32.49 -19.89
CA ASP A 73 -13.88 33.76 -20.61
C ASP A 73 -14.67 33.53 -21.92
N ALA A 74 -14.43 32.39 -22.59
CA ALA A 74 -15.16 31.97 -23.79
C ALA A 74 -16.62 31.52 -23.53
N GLY A 75 -17.02 31.32 -22.27
CA GLY A 75 -18.36 30.86 -21.90
C GLY A 75 -18.64 29.36 -22.14
N GLU A 76 -17.64 28.60 -22.59
CA GLU A 76 -17.73 27.13 -22.73
C GLU A 76 -17.52 26.39 -21.40
N ALA A 77 -17.00 27.07 -20.38
CA ALA A 77 -16.77 26.46 -19.07
C ALA A 77 -18.07 25.97 -18.42
N LEU A 78 -18.06 24.70 -18.01
CA LEU A 78 -19.12 24.05 -17.25
C LEU A 78 -19.36 24.78 -15.93
N ILE A 79 -20.50 25.45 -15.77
CA ILE A 79 -20.83 26.26 -14.59
C ILE A 79 -21.08 25.34 -13.38
N GLY A 80 -20.04 25.13 -12.58
CA GLY A 80 -20.05 24.33 -11.36
C GLY A 80 -18.63 23.86 -11.01
N PRO A 81 -18.45 23.07 -9.94
CA PRO A 81 -17.26 22.22 -9.85
C PRO A 81 -17.26 21.26 -11.05
N PRO A 82 -16.10 20.98 -11.68
CA PRO A 82 -16.04 19.94 -12.70
C PRO A 82 -16.50 18.61 -12.09
N PRO A 83 -17.16 17.73 -12.87
CA PRO A 83 -17.50 16.40 -12.38
C PRO A 83 -16.22 15.71 -11.86
N PRO A 84 -16.29 14.95 -10.75
CA PRO A 84 -15.15 14.18 -10.30
C PRO A 84 -14.68 13.30 -11.48
N PRO A 85 -13.35 13.16 -11.70
CA PRO A 85 -12.85 12.34 -12.78
C PRO A 85 -13.45 10.93 -12.69
N GLU A 86 -13.70 10.29 -13.83
CA GLU A 86 -14.17 8.90 -13.87
C GLU A 86 -13.07 7.93 -13.44
N SER A 87 -12.70 8.00 -12.16
CA SER A 87 -11.90 6.99 -11.50
C SER A 87 -12.72 5.72 -11.38
N PHE A 88 -12.23 4.64 -11.98
CA PHE A 88 -12.69 3.28 -11.68
C PHE A 88 -12.17 2.81 -10.31
N GLU A 89 -11.98 3.74 -9.38
CA GLU A 89 -11.59 3.45 -8.00
C GLU A 89 -12.64 2.57 -7.33
N VAL A 90 -12.15 1.67 -6.47
CA VAL A 90 -13.02 0.82 -5.66
C VAL A 90 -13.82 1.73 -4.73
N ASP A 91 -15.14 1.65 -4.81
CA ASP A 91 -16.04 2.34 -3.88
C ASP A 91 -15.87 1.72 -2.48
N ARG A 92 -15.00 2.33 -1.66
CA ARG A 92 -14.47 1.74 -0.42
C ARG A 92 -15.56 1.54 0.63
N ASP A 93 -16.49 2.48 0.70
CA ASP A 93 -17.60 2.45 1.67
C ASP A 93 -18.60 1.31 1.35
N ALA A 94 -18.59 0.80 0.11
CA ALA A 94 -19.34 -0.37 -0.32
C ALA A 94 -18.62 -1.72 -0.08
N ILE A 95 -17.35 -1.73 0.39
CA ILE A 95 -16.61 -2.97 0.65
C ILE A 95 -17.17 -3.66 1.91
N ASN A 96 -17.90 -4.75 1.70
CA ASN A 96 -18.42 -5.55 2.82
C ASN A 96 -17.33 -6.41 3.47
N HIS A 97 -16.58 -5.82 4.40
CA HIS A 97 -15.57 -6.52 5.20
C HIS A 97 -16.16 -7.54 6.22
N GLY A 98 -17.49 -7.74 6.27
CA GLY A 98 -18.14 -8.82 7.03
C GLY A 98 -18.20 -8.67 8.57
N LYS A 99 -18.68 -9.73 9.25
CA LYS A 99 -19.26 -9.67 10.61
C LYS A 99 -18.29 -9.85 11.80
N HIS A 100 -16.97 -9.77 11.62
CA HIS A 100 -16.00 -9.95 12.73
C HIS A 100 -15.25 -8.66 13.08
N LEU A 101 -15.53 -7.58 12.36
CA LEU A 101 -14.93 -6.27 12.51
C LEU A 101 -15.98 -5.33 13.11
N LEU A 102 -15.53 -4.32 13.84
CA LEU A 102 -16.37 -3.22 14.30
C LEU A 102 -16.70 -2.29 13.13
N ALA A 103 -17.76 -1.48 13.27
CA ALA A 103 -18.04 -0.42 12.30
C ALA A 103 -16.82 0.52 12.15
N GLY A 104 -16.40 0.80 10.91
CA GLY A 104 -15.19 1.56 10.59
C GLY A 104 -13.86 0.81 10.79
N GLU A 105 -13.80 -0.33 11.50
CA GLU A 105 -12.55 -1.07 11.70
C GLU A 105 -12.03 -1.68 10.38
N GLY A 106 -12.92 -2.27 9.58
CA GLY A 106 -12.57 -2.86 8.30
C GLY A 106 -12.07 -1.85 7.27
N GLU A 107 -12.74 -0.70 7.18
CA GLU A 107 -12.41 0.39 6.26
C GLU A 107 -11.07 1.05 6.64
N ALA A 108 -10.83 1.28 7.93
CA ALA A 108 -9.54 1.77 8.44
C ALA A 108 -8.38 0.78 8.19
N MET A 109 -8.61 -0.53 8.30
CA MET A 109 -7.64 -1.56 7.94
C MET A 109 -7.44 -1.67 6.42
N GLY A 110 -8.50 -1.52 5.64
CA GLY A 110 -8.54 -1.57 4.18
C GLY A 110 -7.69 -0.48 3.52
N ARG A 111 -7.68 0.73 4.09
CA ARG A 111 -6.79 1.82 3.68
C ARG A 111 -5.30 1.42 3.70
N PHE A 112 -4.84 0.66 4.70
CA PHE A 112 -3.47 0.14 4.73
C PHE A 112 -3.27 -1.01 3.74
N ALA A 113 -4.21 -1.96 3.70
CA ALA A 113 -4.14 -3.11 2.79
C ALA A 113 -4.04 -2.69 1.30
N ALA A 114 -4.84 -1.71 0.88
CA ALA A 114 -4.80 -1.17 -0.49
C ALA A 114 -3.59 -0.27 -0.77
N ALA A 115 -2.87 0.19 0.26
CA ALA A 115 -1.55 0.81 0.11
C ALA A 115 -0.42 -0.23 0.03
N GLY A 116 -0.72 -1.53 0.19
CA GLY A 116 0.25 -2.61 0.32
C GLY A 116 0.94 -2.65 1.70
N GLU A 117 0.44 -1.88 2.67
CA GLU A 117 1.05 -1.74 4.00
C GLU A 117 0.54 -2.78 5.01
N ARG A 118 1.46 -3.32 5.81
CA ARG A 118 1.19 -4.19 6.96
C ARG A 118 0.36 -3.43 8.01
N ILE A 119 -0.91 -3.83 8.15
CA ILE A 119 -1.88 -3.27 9.11
C ILE A 119 -1.28 -3.12 10.54
N PRO A 120 -1.28 -1.90 11.13
CA PRO A 120 -0.70 -1.66 12.46
C PRO A 120 -1.45 -2.37 13.61
N ARG A 121 -0.72 -2.96 14.56
CA ARG A 121 -1.31 -3.66 15.71
C ARG A 121 -1.54 -2.73 16.91
N ARG A 122 -2.39 -3.15 17.86
CA ARG A 122 -2.60 -2.43 19.14
C ARG A 122 -1.28 -2.33 19.93
N GLY A 123 -0.78 -1.11 20.12
CA GLY A 123 0.52 -0.81 20.72
C GLY A 123 1.61 -0.46 19.70
N GLU A 124 1.32 -0.54 18.40
CA GLU A 124 2.15 -0.03 17.30
C GLU A 124 1.61 1.33 16.77
N ILE A 125 0.43 1.75 17.24
CA ILE A 125 -0.24 3.02 16.89
C ILE A 125 0.69 4.20 17.23
N GLY A 126 1.08 4.98 16.22
CA GLY A 126 2.04 6.08 16.34
C GLY A 126 3.44 5.77 15.77
N LEU A 127 3.72 4.51 15.43
CA LEU A 127 4.84 4.13 14.57
C LEU A 127 4.36 3.96 13.12
N LYS A 128 5.22 4.27 12.15
CA LYS A 128 4.98 3.93 10.74
C LYS A 128 5.28 2.45 10.47
N THR A 129 4.61 1.90 9.46
CA THR A 129 4.80 0.53 8.95
C THR A 129 6.28 0.20 8.76
N ASP A 130 7.02 1.02 8.00
CA ASP A 130 8.47 0.88 7.78
C ASP A 130 9.30 0.80 9.08
N GLN A 131 8.87 1.47 10.15
CA GLN A 131 9.61 1.50 11.42
C GLN A 131 9.39 0.20 12.18
N ILE A 132 8.15 -0.30 12.20
CA ILE A 132 7.78 -1.55 12.84
C ILE A 132 8.52 -2.72 12.17
N GLU A 133 8.54 -2.76 10.83
CA GLU A 133 9.29 -3.78 10.08
C GLU A 133 10.79 -3.71 10.34
N ARG A 134 11.38 -2.51 10.42
CA ARG A 134 12.79 -2.37 10.81
C ARG A 134 13.07 -2.86 12.23
N PHE A 135 12.16 -2.67 13.19
CA PHE A 135 12.32 -3.21 14.53
C PHE A 135 12.15 -4.74 14.57
N GLU A 136 11.16 -5.31 13.88
CA GLU A 136 10.95 -6.76 13.77
C GLU A 136 12.17 -7.43 13.08
N ASN A 137 12.72 -6.83 12.01
CA ASN A 137 13.93 -7.31 11.32
C ASN A 137 15.23 -7.20 12.15
N LEU A 138 15.31 -6.24 13.08
CA LEU A 138 16.41 -6.13 14.06
C LEU A 138 16.26 -7.13 15.23
N GLY A 139 15.23 -7.96 15.24
CA GLY A 139 14.97 -8.95 16.29
C GLY A 139 14.20 -8.42 17.51
N TYR A 140 13.69 -7.18 17.46
CA TYR A 140 12.79 -6.68 18.52
C TYR A 140 11.40 -7.29 18.38
N VAL A 141 10.83 -7.72 19.50
CA VAL A 141 9.52 -8.38 19.55
C VAL A 141 8.47 -7.37 20.01
N MET A 142 7.62 -6.92 19.08
CA MET A 142 6.57 -5.92 19.36
C MET A 142 5.60 -6.38 20.45
N SER A 143 5.04 -5.44 21.22
CA SER A 143 4.09 -5.76 22.29
C SER A 143 2.86 -6.51 21.77
N GLY A 144 2.30 -7.41 22.58
CA GLY A 144 1.17 -8.27 22.21
C GLY A 144 1.50 -9.45 21.27
N SER A 145 2.54 -9.36 20.44
CA SER A 145 2.90 -10.38 19.43
C SER A 145 3.19 -11.78 19.99
N ARG A 146 3.48 -11.91 21.30
CA ARG A 146 3.72 -13.20 21.97
C ARG A 146 2.44 -14.00 22.28
N HIS A 147 1.25 -13.42 22.11
CA HIS A 147 0.02 -13.97 22.65
C HIS A 147 -0.79 -14.79 21.62
N SER A 148 -0.46 -16.08 21.46
CA SER A 148 -0.95 -16.98 20.40
C SER A 148 -2.45 -16.90 20.11
N ARG A 149 -3.33 -16.98 21.13
CA ARG A 149 -4.79 -16.92 20.94
C ARG A 149 -5.26 -15.57 20.37
N MET A 150 -4.63 -14.45 20.75
CA MET A 150 -4.94 -13.13 20.21
C MET A 150 -4.38 -12.98 18.79
N ASN A 151 -3.19 -13.51 18.51
CA ASN A 151 -2.64 -13.55 17.15
C ASN A 151 -3.56 -14.28 16.18
N ALA A 152 -4.13 -15.43 16.57
CA ALA A 152 -5.06 -16.17 15.71
C ALA A 152 -6.34 -15.37 15.40
N VAL A 153 -6.87 -14.61 16.36
CA VAL A 153 -8.02 -13.70 16.14
C VAL A 153 -7.63 -12.52 15.24
N ARG A 154 -6.45 -11.92 15.47
CA ARG A 154 -5.89 -10.85 14.64
C ARG A 154 -5.70 -11.28 13.19
N MET A 155 -5.00 -12.39 12.94
CA MET A 155 -4.78 -12.92 11.59
C MET A 155 -6.09 -13.23 10.88
N ARG A 156 -7.14 -13.67 11.60
CA ARG A 156 -8.48 -13.85 11.01
C ARG A 156 -9.12 -12.53 10.57
N LYS A 157 -9.04 -11.48 11.40
CA LYS A 157 -9.51 -10.12 11.05
C LYS A 157 -8.76 -9.57 9.84
N GLU A 158 -7.44 -9.68 9.84
CA GLU A 158 -6.58 -9.20 8.74
C GLU A 158 -6.88 -9.96 7.44
N ALA A 159 -6.91 -11.30 7.45
CA ALA A 159 -7.25 -12.10 6.26
C ALA A 159 -8.66 -11.81 5.72
N GLN A 160 -9.60 -11.45 6.59
CA GLN A 160 -10.95 -11.03 6.20
C GLN A 160 -10.97 -9.65 5.52
N VAL A 161 -10.10 -8.72 5.93
CA VAL A 161 -9.92 -7.44 5.22
C VAL A 161 -9.21 -7.67 3.89
N TYR A 162 -8.08 -8.40 3.86
CA TYR A 162 -7.36 -8.69 2.63
C TYR A 162 -8.26 -9.38 1.59
N SER A 163 -9.01 -10.42 1.97
CA SER A 163 -9.93 -11.10 1.04
C SER A 163 -11.09 -10.22 0.55
N ALA A 164 -11.52 -9.22 1.33
CA ALA A 164 -12.53 -8.25 0.90
C ALA A 164 -11.94 -7.21 -0.07
N GLU A 165 -10.77 -6.66 0.23
CA GLU A 165 -10.04 -5.71 -0.63
C GLU A 165 -9.60 -6.36 -1.95
N GLU A 166 -9.02 -7.57 -1.92
CA GLU A 166 -8.66 -8.37 -3.10
C GLU A 166 -9.87 -8.58 -4.02
N LYS A 167 -11.01 -9.00 -3.44
CA LYS A 167 -12.25 -9.20 -4.18
C LYS A 167 -12.78 -7.89 -4.78
N ALA A 168 -12.67 -6.78 -4.06
CA ALA A 168 -13.14 -5.47 -4.51
C ALA A 168 -12.24 -4.90 -5.62
N ALA A 169 -10.91 -5.07 -5.52
CA ALA A 169 -9.95 -4.72 -6.56
C ALA A 169 -10.18 -5.55 -7.85
N LEU A 170 -10.36 -6.87 -7.72
CA LEU A 170 -10.70 -7.73 -8.87
C LEU A 170 -12.04 -7.34 -9.52
N ALA A 171 -13.04 -6.91 -8.73
CA ALA A 171 -14.31 -6.43 -9.24
C ALA A 171 -14.19 -5.07 -9.95
N ALA A 172 -13.33 -4.16 -9.46
CA ALA A 172 -13.03 -2.89 -10.14
C ALA A 172 -12.31 -3.11 -11.47
N LEU A 173 -11.28 -3.96 -11.51
CA LEU A 173 -10.62 -4.36 -12.76
C LEU A 173 -11.61 -4.98 -13.76
N SER A 174 -12.48 -5.89 -13.30
CA SER A 174 -13.54 -6.48 -14.14
C SER A 174 -14.53 -5.44 -14.68
N LYS A 175 -14.82 -4.38 -13.90
CA LYS A 175 -15.68 -3.25 -14.30
C LYS A 175 -14.96 -2.34 -15.31
N GLU A 176 -13.68 -2.09 -15.12
CA GLU A 176 -12.83 -1.30 -16.03
C GLU A 176 -12.66 -2.00 -17.39
N GLU A 177 -12.29 -3.29 -17.41
CA GLU A 177 -12.21 -4.10 -18.64
C GLU A 177 -13.54 -4.10 -19.41
N ARG A 178 -14.66 -4.25 -18.68
CA ARG A 178 -16.01 -4.19 -19.25
C ARG A 178 -16.31 -2.81 -19.84
N ALA A 179 -16.04 -1.73 -19.11
CA ALA A 179 -16.27 -0.37 -19.57
C ALA A 179 -15.38 -0.01 -20.78
N ALA A 180 -14.13 -0.48 -20.80
CA ALA A 180 -13.24 -0.32 -21.95
C ALA A 180 -13.74 -1.07 -23.19
N LYS A 181 -14.34 -2.26 -23.01
CA LYS A 181 -15.00 -3.02 -24.09
C LYS A 181 -16.28 -2.32 -24.57
N GLU A 182 -17.11 -1.81 -23.67
CA GLU A 182 -18.33 -1.08 -23.99
C GLU A 182 -18.01 0.24 -24.73
N ARG A 183 -16.95 0.97 -24.34
CA ARG A 183 -16.45 2.14 -25.08
C ARG A 183 -16.06 1.81 -26.52
N ARG A 184 -15.29 0.74 -26.76
CA ARG A 184 -14.93 0.30 -28.13
C ARG A 184 -16.17 0.05 -28.99
N VAL A 185 -17.16 -0.66 -28.47
CA VAL A 185 -18.41 -0.94 -29.19
C VAL A 185 -19.20 0.34 -29.50
N LEU A 186 -19.21 1.32 -28.60
CA LEU A 186 -19.82 2.63 -28.85
C LEU A 186 -19.07 3.42 -29.94
N ASP A 187 -17.74 3.34 -29.98
CA ASP A 187 -16.92 4.02 -30.99
C ASP A 187 -17.03 3.33 -32.36
N ASP A 188 -17.08 2.00 -32.42
CA ASP A 188 -17.41 1.22 -33.62
C ASP A 188 -18.80 1.62 -34.17
N MET A 189 -19.81 1.73 -33.30
CA MET A 189 -21.16 2.18 -33.68
C MET A 189 -21.18 3.63 -34.17
N ARG A 190 -20.44 4.54 -33.55
CA ARG A 190 -20.30 5.94 -33.99
C ARG A 190 -19.69 6.02 -35.39
N ALA A 191 -18.64 5.25 -35.65
CA ALA A 191 -17.98 5.20 -36.95
C ALA A 191 -18.93 4.68 -38.06
N LEU A 192 -19.74 3.65 -37.78
CA LEU A 192 -20.76 3.16 -38.71
C LEU A 192 -21.85 4.21 -39.02
N VAL A 193 -22.32 4.94 -38.00
CA VAL A 193 -23.32 6.02 -38.20
C VAL A 193 -22.72 7.19 -39.00
N GLN A 194 -21.48 7.58 -38.72
CA GLN A 194 -20.78 8.62 -39.48
C GLN A 194 -20.59 8.21 -40.95
N ALA A 195 -20.07 7.00 -41.20
CA ALA A 195 -19.92 6.48 -42.55
C ALA A 195 -21.25 6.39 -43.32
N GLN A 196 -22.37 6.09 -42.63
CA GLN A 196 -23.69 6.07 -43.24
C GLN A 196 -24.24 7.48 -43.53
N LEU A 197 -23.97 8.47 -42.67
CA LEU A 197 -24.29 9.88 -42.94
C LEU A 197 -23.51 10.39 -44.16
N GLU A 198 -22.18 10.21 -44.18
CA GLU A 198 -21.36 10.56 -45.35
C GLU A 198 -21.82 9.86 -46.64
N SER A 199 -22.23 8.59 -46.55
CA SER A 199 -22.71 7.84 -47.73
C SER A 199 -23.98 8.42 -48.34
N ARG A 200 -24.77 9.14 -47.53
CA ARG A 200 -26.00 9.81 -47.92
C ARG A 200 -25.73 11.22 -48.45
N GLU A 201 -24.87 11.98 -47.78
CA GLU A 201 -24.42 13.30 -48.24
C GLU A 201 -23.64 13.25 -49.57
N ARG A 202 -23.07 12.10 -49.94
CA ARG A 202 -22.46 11.86 -51.26
C ARG A 202 -23.46 11.46 -52.37
N HIS A 203 -24.76 11.45 -52.07
CA HIS A 203 -25.80 10.91 -52.96
C HIS A 203 -26.95 11.88 -53.30
N ASP A 204 -26.96 13.07 -52.70
CA ASP A 204 -27.80 14.24 -53.02
C ASP A 204 -26.98 15.29 -53.81
#